data_AF-A0A838MUN7-F1
#
_entry.id   AF-A0A838MUN7-F1
#
_cell.length_a   1.000
_cell.length_b   1.000
_cell.length_c   1.000
_cell.angle_alpha   90.00
_cell.angle_beta   90.00
_cell.angle_gamma   90.00
#
_symmetry.space_group_name_H-M   'P 1'
#
loop_
_entity.id
_entity.type
_entity.pdbx_description
1 polymer ?
#
loop_
_entity_poly.entity_id
_entity_poly.type
_entity_poly.pdbx_seq_one_letter_code
_entity_poly.pdbx_strand_id
1 'polypeptide(L)'
;LIVEMGARVERVVITELRDNTFFAVIDLRNGEDAPIVLDARPSDAIALALRADCPIFVNEEVIHASRSMSGVEEEGADAARAAGDEEWPDIIGEAGDLPM
;
A
#
# COMPACT_ATOMS: atom_id res chain seq x y z
N LEU A 1 -10.94 6.01 20.35
CA LEU A 1 -11.29 4.60 20.64
C LEU A 1 -10.07 3.76 21.05
N ILE A 2 -9.16 3.34 20.15
CA ILE A 2 -8.03 2.46 20.54
C ILE A 2 -7.12 3.12 21.61
N VAL A 3 -6.69 4.37 21.36
CA VAL A 3 -5.86 5.14 22.30
C VAL A 3 -6.61 5.48 23.59
N GLU A 4 -7.92 5.72 23.50
CA GLU A 4 -8.76 6.01 24.68
C GLU A 4 -8.96 4.78 25.58
N MET A 5 -8.80 3.57 25.02
CA MET A 5 -8.87 2.30 25.76
C MET A 5 -7.50 1.88 26.34
N GLY A 6 -6.45 2.71 26.21
CA GLY A 6 -5.11 2.41 26.70
C GLY A 6 -4.30 1.46 25.80
N ALA A 7 -4.86 1.03 24.68
CA ALA A 7 -4.18 0.16 23.74
C ALA A 7 -3.32 0.95 22.75
N ARG A 8 -2.11 0.44 22.48
CA ARG A 8 -1.20 0.95 21.46
C ARG A 8 -1.16 0.01 20.27
N VAL A 9 -1.14 0.57 19.06
CA VAL A 9 -0.87 -0.18 17.84
C VAL A 9 0.63 -0.42 17.74
N GLU A 10 1.06 -1.68 17.79
CA GLU A 10 2.48 -2.06 17.72
C GLU A 10 2.93 -2.20 16.27
N ARG A 11 2.12 -2.87 15.44
CA ARG A 11 2.40 -3.06 14.01
C ARG A 11 1.16 -3.50 13.26
N VAL A 12 1.25 -3.43 11.94
CA VAL A 12 0.29 -4.03 11.01
C VAL A 12 1.00 -5.05 10.14
N VAL A 13 0.36 -6.19 9.88
CA VAL A 13 0.92 -7.26 9.05
C VAL A 13 -0.10 -7.65 7.99
N ILE A 14 0.27 -7.54 6.72
CA ILE A 14 -0.49 -8.12 5.60
C ILE A 14 -0.12 -9.61 5.52
N THR A 15 -1.07 -10.48 5.82
CA THR A 15 -0.82 -11.89 6.13
C THR A 15 -0.97 -12.80 4.92
N GLU A 16 -2.06 -12.64 4.16
CA GLU A 16 -2.40 -13.52 3.03
C GLU A 16 -3.09 -12.77 1.89
N LEU A 17 -3.04 -13.39 0.71
CA LEU A 17 -3.76 -13.01 -0.50
C LEU A 17 -4.52 -14.24 -0.99
N ARG A 18 -5.84 -14.19 -0.94
CA ARG A 18 -6.72 -15.29 -1.36
C ARG A 18 -7.81 -14.75 -2.26
N ASP A 19 -8.03 -15.40 -3.41
CA ASP A 19 -9.07 -15.00 -4.37
C ASP A 19 -9.00 -13.49 -4.72
N ASN A 20 -7.78 -13.00 -5.05
CA ASN A 20 -7.48 -11.59 -5.28
C ASN A 20 -7.81 -10.63 -4.12
N THR A 21 -8.07 -11.16 -2.93
CA THR A 21 -8.41 -10.40 -1.73
C THR A 21 -7.28 -10.48 -0.71
N PHE A 22 -6.75 -9.32 -0.34
CA PHE A 22 -5.71 -9.18 0.68
C PHE A 22 -6.32 -9.15 2.07
N PHE A 23 -5.64 -9.79 3.03
CA PHE A 23 -6.00 -9.82 4.45
C PHE A 23 -4.88 -9.22 5.28
N ALA A 24 -5.24 -8.55 6.38
CA ALA A 24 -4.28 -7.95 7.28
C ALA A 24 -4.69 -8.15 8.73
N VAL A 25 -3.70 -8.17 9.61
CA VAL A 25 -3.91 -8.15 11.05
C VAL A 25 -3.24 -6.93 11.67
N ILE A 26 -3.87 -6.42 12.73
CA ILE A 26 -3.37 -5.31 13.52
C ILE A 26 -2.99 -5.88 14.88
N ASP A 27 -1.70 -5.74 15.23
CA ASP A 27 -1.21 -6.14 16.54
C ASP A 27 -1.31 -4.96 17.49
N LEU A 28 -2.06 -5.15 18.57
CA LEU A 28 -2.26 -4.19 19.63
C LEU A 28 -1.62 -4.69 20.93
N ARG A 29 -1.19 -3.75 21.76
CA ARG A 29 -0.74 -4.01 23.13
C ARG A 29 -1.44 -3.09 24.11
N ASN A 30 -1.94 -3.65 25.21
CA ASN A 30 -2.53 -2.90 26.31
C ASN A 30 -1.67 -3.08 27.57
N GLY A 31 -0.73 -2.17 27.84
CA GLY A 31 0.17 -2.30 28.99
C GLY A 31 1.02 -3.58 28.96
N GLU A 32 0.96 -4.37 30.04
CA GLU A 32 1.65 -5.66 30.19
C GLU A 32 0.80 -6.87 29.75
N ASP A 33 -0.41 -6.63 29.23
CA ASP A 33 -1.27 -7.71 28.76
C ASP A 33 -0.67 -8.42 27.53
N ALA A 34 -1.17 -9.64 27.29
CA ALA A 34 -0.84 -10.39 26.09
C ALA A 34 -1.18 -9.59 24.81
N PRO A 35 -0.41 -9.76 23.72
CA PRO A 35 -0.70 -9.12 22.44
C PRO A 35 -2.11 -9.47 21.95
N ILE A 36 -2.86 -8.46 21.51
CA ILE A 36 -4.19 -8.62 20.93
C ILE A 36 -4.05 -8.52 19.42
N VAL A 37 -4.49 -9.54 18.70
CA VAL A 37 -4.49 -9.56 17.24
C VAL A 37 -5.90 -9.31 16.74
N LEU A 38 -6.06 -8.29 15.90
CA LEU A 38 -7.34 -7.97 15.27
C LEU A 38 -7.25 -8.21 13.76
N ASP A 39 -8.22 -8.94 13.22
CA ASP A 39 -8.39 -9.05 11.78
C ASP A 39 -8.93 -7.74 11.20
N ALA A 40 -8.37 -7.31 10.08
CA ALA A 40 -8.69 -6.04 9.45
C ALA A 40 -8.50 -6.09 7.94
N ARG A 41 -9.27 -5.27 7.21
CA ARG A 41 -8.98 -5.04 5.80
C ARG A 41 -7.66 -4.28 5.67
N PRO A 42 -6.84 -4.59 4.65
CA PRO A 42 -5.54 -3.93 4.45
C PRO A 42 -5.63 -2.41 4.37
N SER A 43 -6.66 -1.86 3.71
CA SER A 43 -6.86 -0.40 3.61
C SER A 43 -7.00 0.25 4.98
N ASP A 44 -7.78 -0.37 5.88
CA ASP A 44 -8.05 0.15 7.21
C ASP A 44 -6.82 0.00 8.10
N ALA A 45 -6.13 -1.14 7.99
CA ALA A 45 -4.92 -1.44 8.74
C ALA A 45 -3.77 -0.48 8.37
N ILE A 46 -3.50 -0.28 7.08
CA ILE A 46 -2.49 0.68 6.61
C ILE A 46 -2.84 2.10 7.07
N ALA A 47 -4.11 2.51 6.91
CA ALA A 47 -4.54 3.84 7.31
C ALA A 47 -4.43 4.06 8.83
N LEU A 48 -4.61 3.01 9.63
CA LEU A 48 -4.37 3.06 11.06
C LEU A 48 -2.87 3.14 11.38
N ALA A 49 -2.03 2.34 10.72
CA ALA A 49 -0.59 2.34 10.91
C ALA A 49 0.03 3.73 10.65
N LEU A 50 -0.39 4.38 9.56
CA LEU A 50 0.04 5.74 9.23
C LEU A 50 -0.37 6.77 10.30
N ARG A 51 -1.56 6.61 10.91
CA ARG A 51 -2.02 7.50 11.98
C ARG A 51 -1.34 7.23 13.32
N ALA A 52 -0.99 5.97 13.58
CA ALA A 52 -0.36 5.53 14.82
C ALA A 52 1.17 5.59 14.78
N ASP A 53 1.75 5.94 13.63
CA ASP A 53 3.20 5.93 13.36
C ASP A 53 3.83 4.58 13.72
N CYS A 54 3.24 3.48 13.22
CA CYS A 54 3.69 2.13 13.50
C CYS A 54 4.16 1.39 12.23
N PRO A 55 5.08 0.41 12.36
CA PRO A 55 5.62 -0.32 11.23
C PRO A 55 4.57 -1.18 10.53
N ILE A 56 4.70 -1.26 9.21
CA ILE A 56 3.88 -2.09 8.33
C ILE A 56 4.75 -3.23 7.80
N PHE A 57 4.27 -4.46 7.95
CA PHE A 57 4.90 -5.68 7.45
C PHE A 57 4.02 -6.35 6.41
N VAL A 58 4.65 -7.10 5.51
CA VAL A 58 3.96 -7.90 4.50
C VAL A 58 4.64 -9.26 4.48
N ASN A 59 3.83 -10.32 4.51
CA ASN A 59 4.36 -11.67 4.37
C ASN A 59 4.94 -11.87 2.95
N GLU A 60 6.10 -12.52 2.84
CA GLU A 60 6.79 -12.70 1.57
C GLU A 60 5.89 -13.45 0.56
N GLU A 61 5.12 -14.42 1.02
CA GLU A 61 4.17 -15.17 0.19
C GLU A 61 3.15 -14.26 -0.51
N VAL A 62 2.70 -13.20 0.17
CA VAL A 62 1.78 -12.19 -0.39
C VAL A 62 2.48 -11.39 -1.50
N ILE A 63 3.74 -11.02 -1.29
CA ILE A 63 4.54 -10.33 -2.31
C ILE A 63 4.70 -11.22 -3.55
N HIS A 64 5.04 -12.50 -3.36
CA HIS A 64 5.16 -13.46 -4.45
C HIS A 64 3.84 -13.65 -5.22
N ALA A 65 2.72 -13.82 -4.51
CA ALA A 65 1.41 -13.99 -5.13
C ALA A 65 0.95 -12.72 -5.88
N SER A 66 1.22 -11.53 -5.34
CA SER A 66 0.83 -10.25 -5.96
C SER A 66 1.59 -9.94 -7.26
N ARG A 67 2.84 -10.40 -7.40
CA ARG A 67 3.64 -10.26 -8.62
C ARG A 67 3.01 -11.01 -9.79
N SER A 68 2.50 -12.22 -9.53
CA SER A 68 1.80 -13.02 -10.53
C SER A 68 0.52 -12.36 -11.04
N MET A 69 -0.13 -11.51 -10.24
CA MET A 69 -1.33 -10.78 -10.62
C MET A 69 -1.07 -9.49 -11.40
N SER A 70 0.09 -8.86 -11.20
CA SER A 70 0.40 -7.53 -11.74
C SER A 70 1.06 -7.56 -13.11
N GLY A 71 1.42 -8.74 -13.64
CA GLY A 71 1.91 -8.89 -15.01
C GLY A 71 3.22 -8.15 -15.30
N VAL A 72 3.94 -7.69 -14.27
CA VAL A 72 5.24 -7.03 -14.41
C VAL A 72 6.29 -8.12 -14.48
N GLU A 73 6.57 -8.58 -15.69
CA GLU A 73 7.78 -9.35 -16.00
C GLU A 73 8.98 -8.40 -15.83
N GLU A 74 10.00 -8.80 -15.06
CA GLU A 74 11.29 -8.11 -15.04
C GLU A 74 11.94 -8.28 -16.43
N GLU A 75 11.73 -7.31 -17.33
CA GLU A 75 12.67 -7.12 -18.43
C GLU A 75 13.97 -6.55 -17.85
N GLY A 76 15.03 -7.36 -17.99
CA GLY A 76 16.35 -7.10 -17.45
C GLY A 76 16.87 -5.70 -17.76
N ALA A 77 17.50 -5.11 -16.75
CA ALA A 77 18.31 -3.92 -16.84
C ALA A 77 19.56 -4.16 -17.72
N ASP A 78 19.40 -4.21 -19.03
CA ASP A 78 20.48 -3.92 -19.99
C ASP A 78 19.91 -3.51 -21.36
N ALA A 79 19.46 -2.26 -21.47
CA ALA A 79 19.27 -1.57 -22.75
C ALA A 79 19.47 -0.07 -22.56
N ALA A 80 20.69 0.31 -22.20
CA ALA A 80 21.13 1.69 -22.37
C ALA A 80 21.13 2.05 -23.87
N ARG A 81 20.42 3.14 -24.21
CA ARG A 81 20.47 3.95 -25.43
C ARG A 81 19.69 3.44 -26.65
N ALA A 82 18.49 4.01 -26.88
CA ALA A 82 18.19 4.87 -28.04
C ALA A 82 16.69 5.27 -28.10
N ALA A 83 16.46 6.52 -28.51
CA ALA A 83 15.19 7.15 -28.93
C ALA A 83 14.19 7.49 -27.80
N GLY A 84 13.72 8.73 -27.64
CA GLY A 84 13.96 9.97 -28.36
C GLY A 84 13.32 11.10 -27.55
N ASP A 85 13.79 12.33 -27.74
CA ASP A 85 13.29 13.52 -27.05
C ASP A 85 11.78 13.70 -27.30
N GLU A 86 10.95 13.37 -26.32
CA GLU A 86 9.52 13.71 -26.36
C GLU A 86 9.38 15.16 -25.88
N GLU A 87 9.49 16.07 -26.85
CA GLU A 87 9.19 17.49 -26.70
C GLU A 87 7.67 17.64 -26.52
N TRP A 88 7.23 17.96 -25.29
CA TRP A 88 5.83 18.21 -24.98
C TRP A 88 5.39 19.50 -25.69
N PRO A 89 4.33 19.48 -26.52
CA PRO A 89 3.88 20.69 -27.21
C PRO A 89 3.32 21.71 -26.21
N ASP A 90 3.85 22.93 -26.23
CA ASP A 90 3.46 24.10 -25.41
C ASP A 90 2.04 24.64 -25.69
N ILE A 91 1.12 23.83 -26.22
CA ILE A 91 -0.24 24.26 -26.55
C ILE A 91 -1.19 23.77 -25.46
N ILE A 92 -1.09 24.38 -24.28
CA ILE A 92 -2.28 24.65 -23.48
C ILE A 92 -3.03 25.78 -24.19
N GLY A 93 -3.87 25.39 -25.16
CA GLY A 93 -4.75 26.29 -25.89
C GLY A 93 -5.56 27.17 -24.91
N GLU A 94 -5.65 28.44 -25.26
CA GLU A 94 -6.45 29.47 -24.62
C GLU A 94 -7.79 28.91 -24.11
N ALA A 95 -8.00 29.01 -22.79
CA ALA A 95 -9.29 28.77 -22.14
C ALA A 95 -10.30 29.89 -22.50
N GLY A 96 -10.56 30.09 -23.79
CA GLY A 96 -11.26 31.27 -24.31
C GLY A 96 -12.36 31.00 -25.33
N ASP A 97 -12.61 29.76 -25.77
CA ASP A 97 -13.65 29.52 -26.78
C ASP A 97 -14.40 28.19 -26.55
N LEU A 98 -15.20 28.15 -25.49
CA LEU A 98 -16.31 27.19 -25.38
C LEU A 98 -17.60 27.92 -25.74
N PRO A 99 -18.40 27.44 -26.71
CA PRO A 99 -19.70 28.02 -26.97
C PRO A 99 -20.61 27.83 -25.74
N MET A 100 -21.27 28.91 -25.33
CA MET A 100 -22.29 28.92 -24.26
C MET A 100 -23.46 27.99 -24.58
#